data_AF-A0A6N9V8K7-F1
#
_entry.id   AF-A0A6N9V8K7-F1
#
_cell.length_a   1.000
_cell.length_b   1.000
_cell.length_c   1.000
_cell.angle_alpha   90.00
_cell.angle_beta   90.00
_cell.angle_gamma   90.00
#
_symmetry.space_group_name_H-M   'P 1'
#
loop_
_entity.id
_entity.type
_entity.pdbx_description
1 polymer ?
#
loop_
_entity_poly.entity_id
_entity_poly.type
_entity_poly.pdbx_seq_one_letter_code
_entity_poly.pdbx_strand_id
1 'polypeptide(L)' 'AFDAKPVGSGPYRFVQAVREDKIVMEAYDKYNGPHPAKAKKMIWRLMSDPSARVSALESGRVQAIEDVPYI' A
#
# COMPACT_ATOMS: atom_id res chain seq x y z
N ALA A 1 -6.09 14.57 15.47
CA ALA A 1 -4.95 13.78 15.98
C ALA A 1 -5.13 12.26 15.75
N PHE A 2 -6.35 11.73 15.81
CA PHE A 2 -6.66 10.34 15.42
C PHE A 2 -6.51 10.08 13.91
N ASP A 3 -6.89 11.05 13.07
CA ASP A 3 -6.90 10.90 11.59
C ASP A 3 -5.53 10.57 10.97
N ALA A 4 -4.43 11.01 11.58
CA ALA A 4 -3.09 10.84 11.02
C ALA A 4 -2.46 9.47 11.35
N LYS A 5 -3.02 8.72 12.30
CA LYS A 5 -2.52 7.42 12.73
C LYS A 5 -3.69 6.46 12.99
N PRO A 6 -4.33 5.95 11.93
CA PRO A 6 -5.49 5.07 12.06
C PRO A 6 -5.12 3.79 12.79
N VAL A 7 -5.98 3.37 13.72
CA VAL A 7 -5.88 2.11 14.44
C VAL A 7 -7.15 1.31 14.18
N GLY A 8 -7.00 0.07 13.73
CA GLY A 8 -8.11 -0.84 13.43
C GLY A 8 -7.73 -2.30 13.68
N SER A 9 -8.63 -3.22 13.34
CA SER A 9 -8.49 -4.66 13.56
C SER A 9 -8.30 -5.46 12.26
N GLY A 10 -7.90 -4.82 11.17
CA GLY A 10 -7.66 -5.47 9.89
C GLY A 10 -6.37 -6.33 9.87
N PRO A 11 -6.12 -7.06 8.78
CA PRO A 11 -4.94 -7.93 8.65
C PRO A 11 -3.61 -7.17 8.55
N TYR A 12 -3.65 -5.87 8.26
CA TYR A 12 -2.50 -4.98 8.23
C TYR A 12 -2.66 -3.82 9.20
N ARG A 13 -1.55 -3.41 9.83
CA ARG A 13 -1.43 -2.22 10.67
C ARG A 13 -0.79 -1.09 9.88
N PHE A 14 -1.28 0.12 10.12
CA PHE A 14 -0.68 1.34 9.61
C PHE A 14 0.66 1.61 10.30
N VAL A 15 1.72 1.84 9.53
CA VAL A 15 3.05 2.20 10.05
C VAL A 15 3.29 3.69 9.85
N GLN A 16 3.15 4.19 8.62
CA GLN A 16 3.35 5.60 8.28
C GLN A 16 2.70 5.95 6.94
N ALA A 17 2.38 7.23 6.78
CA ALA A 17 2.08 7.85 5.49
C ALA A 17 2.96 9.08 5.32
N VAL A 18 3.68 9.13 4.21
CA VAL A 18 4.43 10.31 3.78
C VAL A 18 3.66 10.86 2.59
N ARG A 19 3.15 12.09 2.75
CA ARG A 19 2.39 12.79 1.71
C ARG A 19 3.20 12.80 0.41
N GLU A 20 2.55 12.46 -0.70
CA GLU A 20 3.15 12.44 -2.05
C GLU A 20 4.33 11.46 -2.24
N ASP A 21 4.58 10.55 -1.29
CA ASP A 21 5.60 9.51 -1.43
C ASP A 21 5.00 8.10 -1.26
N LYS A 22 4.59 7.74 -0.04
CA LYS A 22 4.16 6.36 0.24
C LYS A 22 3.31 6.19 1.49
N ILE A 23 2.54 5.12 1.49
CA ILE A 23 1.88 4.54 2.66
C ILE A 23 2.55 3.20 2.95
N VAL A 24 2.92 2.98 4.21
CA VAL A 24 3.56 1.75 4.67
C VAL A 24 2.68 1.04 5.67
N MET A 25 2.49 -0.25 5.44
CA MET A 25 1.70 -1.15 6.24
C MET A 25 2.49 -2.42 6.57
N GLU A 26 2.21 -3.01 7.73
CA GLU A 26 2.81 -4.27 8.16
C GLU A 26 1.73 -5.27 8.55
N ALA A 27 2.03 -6.57 8.45
CA ALA A 27 1.11 -7.61 8.87
C ALA A 27 0.74 -7.46 10.36
N TYR A 28 -0.52 -7.81 10.68
CA TYR A 28 -1.00 -7.89 12.06
C TYR A 28 -1.11 -9.35 12.49
N ASP A 29 -0.14 -9.82 13.28
CA ASP A 29 -0.05 -11.24 13.68
C ASP A 29 -1.22 -11.71 14.55
N LYS A 30 -1.97 -10.79 15.18
CA LYS A 30 -3.14 -11.12 16.00
C LYS A 30 -4.46 -11.02 15.22
N TYR A 31 -4.42 -10.81 13.91
CA TYR A 31 -5.61 -10.84 13.09
C TYR A 31 -6.19 -12.26 13.03
N ASN A 32 -7.48 -12.41 13.31
CA ASN A 32 -8.18 -13.69 13.43
C ASN A 32 -9.39 -13.82 12.48
N GLY A 33 -9.48 -12.95 11.47
CA GLY A 33 -10.52 -13.00 10.46
C GLY A 33 -10.17 -13.89 9.25
N PRO A 34 -11.06 -13.98 8.25
CA PRO A 34 -10.94 -14.91 7.13
C PRO A 34 -9.83 -14.55 6.12
N HIS A 35 -9.29 -13.33 6.16
CA HIS A 35 -8.33 -12.83 5.17
C HIS A 35 -7.00 -12.40 5.80
N PRO A 36 -6.16 -13.34 6.27
CA PRO A 36 -4.88 -13.00 6.88
C PRO A 36 -3.92 -12.35 5.88
N ALA A 37 -3.03 -11.51 6.38
CA ALA A 37 -1.97 -10.91 5.57
C ALA A 37 -1.04 -11.99 5.01
N LYS A 38 -0.84 -11.98 3.70
CA LYS A 38 0.07 -12.91 3.00
C LYS A 38 1.49 -12.36 2.86
N ALA A 39 1.65 -11.04 2.97
CA ALA A 39 2.95 -10.37 2.92
C ALA A 39 3.25 -9.73 4.27
N LYS A 40 4.51 -9.80 4.71
CA LYS A 40 4.94 -9.20 5.99
C LYS A 40 4.85 -7.67 5.98
N LYS A 41 5.08 -7.06 4.82
CA LYS A 41 5.10 -5.61 4.61
C LYS A 41 4.48 -5.26 3.26
N MET A 42 3.67 -4.22 3.24
CA MET A 42 3.04 -3.67 2.04
C MET A 42 3.36 -2.18 1.95
N ILE A 43 3.80 -1.73 0.77
CA ILE A 43 4.13 -0.33 0.51
C ILE A 43 3.31 0.11 -0.70
N TRP A 44 2.44 1.08 -0.50
CA TRP A 44 1.76 1.76 -1.59
C TRP A 44 2.55 3.02 -1.91
N ARG A 45 3.03 3.12 -3.14
CA ARG A 45 3.74 4.31 -3.63
C ARG A 45 2.73 5.23 -4.30
N LEU A 46 2.69 6.49 -3.86
CA LEU A 46 1.73 7.47 -4.35
C LEU A 46 2.29 8.11 -5.64
N MET A 47 1.94 7.54 -6.78
CA MET A 47 2.35 8.01 -8.10
C MET A 47 1.11 8.55 -8.84
N SER A 48 0.95 9.88 -8.84
CA SER A 48 -0.19 10.55 -9.49
C SER A 48 -0.10 10.48 -11.02
N ASP A 49 1.12 10.54 -11.56
CA ASP A 49 1.37 10.46 -13.00
C ASP A 49 1.15 9.03 -13.55
N PRO A 50 0.24 8.82 -14.52
CA PRO A 50 -0.05 7.49 -15.07
C PRO A 50 1.14 6.85 -15.78
N SER A 51 1.94 7.64 -16.50
CA SER A 51 3.14 7.12 -17.20
C SER A 51 4.18 6.61 -16.20
N ALA A 52 4.39 7.33 -15.10
CA ALA A 52 5.25 6.89 -14.00
C ALA A 52 4.76 5.59 -13.34
N ARG A 53 3.42 5.40 -13.21
CA ARG A 53 2.86 4.12 -12.72
C ARG A 53 3.19 2.97 -13.67
N VAL A 54 2.96 3.15 -14.97
CA VAL A 54 3.24 2.12 -15.99
C VAL A 54 4.73 1.76 -15.99
N SER A 55 5.62 2.76 -16.06
CA SER A 55 7.07 2.51 -16.03
C SER A 55 7.54 1.84 -14.73
N ALA A 56 6.91 2.14 -13.58
CA ALA A 56 7.22 1.46 -12.32
C ALA A 56 6.83 -0.03 -12.34
N LEU A 57 5.75 -0.38 -13.04
CA LEU A 57 5.35 -1.77 -13.24
C LEU A 57 6.31 -2.48 -14.20
N GLU A 58 6.60 -1.87 -15.34
CA GLU A 58 7.49 -2.43 -16.37
C GLU A 58 8.92 -2.67 -15.85
N SER A 59 9.42 -1.76 -15.01
CA SER A 59 10.73 -1.92 -14.35
C SER A 59 10.73 -2.93 -13.20
N GLY A 60 9.58 -3.50 -12.83
CA GLY A 60 9.43 -4.42 -11.70
C GLY A 60 9.55 -3.76 -10.33
N ARG A 61 9.60 -2.42 -10.26
CA ARG A 61 9.70 -1.65 -9.02
C ARG A 61 8.44 -1.82 -8.15
N VAL A 62 7.29 -2.03 -8.78
CA VAL A 62 6.03 -2.41 -8.14
C VAL A 62 5.48 -3.67 -8.76
N GLN A 63 4.68 -4.42 -8.00
CA GLN A 63 4.09 -5.68 -8.45
C GLN A 63 2.67 -5.51 -9.00
N ALA A 64 2.05 -4.35 -8.76
CA ALA A 64 0.72 -3.99 -9.22
C ALA A 64 0.59 -2.47 -9.27
N ILE A 65 -0.29 -1.98 -10.13
CA ILE A 65 -0.71 -0.57 -10.21
C ILE A 65 -2.22 -0.47 -10.22
N GLU A 66 -2.73 0.62 -9.65
CA GLU A 66 -4.13 1.03 -9.77
C GLU A 66 -4.30 1.93 -11.00
N ASP A 67 -5.51 1.95 -11.57
CA ASP A 67 -5.91 2.85 -12.66
C ASP A 67 -4.93 2.76 -13.85
N VAL A 68 -4.93 1.60 -14.51
CA VAL A 68 -4.12 1.35 -15.70
C VAL A 68 -4.65 2.26 -16.81
N PRO A 69 -3.83 3.18 -17.35
CA PRO A 69 -4.29 4.08 -18.39
C PRO A 69 -4.70 3.29 -19.63
N TYR A 70 -5.81 3.69 -20.25
CA TYR A 70 -6.13 3.25 -21.61
C TYR A 70 -5.15 3.93 -22.55
N ILE A 71 -4.22 3.15 -23.09
CA ILE A 71 -3.32 3.54 -24.16
C ILE A 71 -3.94 3.25 -25.52
#